data_AF-A0A7W0MR39-F1
#
_entry.id   AF-A0A7W0MR39-F1
#
_cell.length_a   1.000
_cell.length_b   1.000
_cell.length_c   1.000
_cell.angle_alpha   90.00
_cell.angle_beta   90.00
_cell.angle_gamma   90.00
#
_symmetry.space_group_name_H-M   'P 1'
#
loop_
_entity.id
_entity.type
_entity.pdbx_description
1 polymer ?
#
loop_
_entity_poly.entity_id
_entity_poly.type
_entity_poly.pdbx_seq_one_letter_code
_entity_poly.pdbx_strand_id
1 'polypeptide(L)'
;MEQILVNGLYLGAQYALIALGLTLIFSLMNVLNFAHGQMYVLGGFVTYTVVAQIGLPFVVGLLASAVVLAVLGGLIEKFLFRPVIRKSVREESTMLLAAGIAFFLDAVILLVFGEKQRGVP
;
A
#
# COMPACT_ATOMS: atom_id res chain seq x y z
N MET A 1 32.09 -6.02 -1.78
CA MET A 1 31.29 -6.67 -0.71
C MET A 1 30.49 -5.66 0.11
N GLU A 2 31.03 -4.47 0.40
CA GLU A 2 30.32 -3.42 1.16
C GLU A 2 28.97 -3.01 0.54
N GLN A 3 28.88 -2.83 -0.78
CA GLN A 3 27.61 -2.52 -1.45
C GLN A 3 26.54 -3.63 -1.29
N ILE A 4 26.96 -4.89 -1.22
CA ILE A 4 26.03 -6.02 -1.01
C ILE A 4 25.45 -5.97 0.40
N LEU A 5 26.29 -5.65 1.40
CA LEU A 5 25.84 -5.48 2.79
C LEU A 5 24.86 -4.32 2.93
N VAL A 6 25.16 -3.17 2.31
CA VAL A 6 24.28 -1.99 2.34
C VAL A 6 22.95 -2.28 1.63
N ASN A 7 22.98 -2.90 0.45
CA ASN A 7 21.76 -3.26 -0.27
C ASN A 7 20.93 -4.30 0.49
N GLY A 8 21.58 -5.27 1.14
CA GLY A 8 20.91 -6.25 1.99
C GLY A 8 20.23 -5.59 3.18
N LEU A 9 20.90 -4.64 3.84
CA LEU A 9 20.32 -3.87 4.95
C LEU A 9 19.15 -3.00 4.48
N TYR A 10 19.29 -2.34 3.33
CA TYR A 10 18.25 -1.51 2.73
C TYR A 10 16.98 -2.32 2.42
N LEU A 11 17.13 -3.44 1.71
CA LEU A 11 16.01 -4.34 1.40
C LEU A 11 15.39 -4.94 2.67
N GLY A 12 16.22 -5.33 3.63
CA GLY A 12 15.78 -5.83 4.93
C GLY A 12 14.95 -4.79 5.69
N ALA A 13 15.40 -3.54 5.74
CA ALA A 13 14.68 -2.45 6.36
C ALA A 13 13.34 -2.17 5.65
N GLN A 14 13.30 -2.23 4.33
CA GLN A 14 12.08 -2.07 3.54
C GLN A 14 11.06 -3.18 3.85
N TYR A 15 11.48 -4.45 3.87
CA TYR A 15 10.61 -5.55 4.25
C TYR A 15 10.15 -5.48 5.71
N ALA A 16 11.04 -5.07 6.62
CA ALA A 16 10.69 -4.85 8.02
C ALA A 16 9.61 -3.77 8.17
N LEU A 17 9.72 -2.64 7.47
CA LEU A 17 8.72 -1.58 7.49
C LEU A 17 7.37 -2.04 6.91
N ILE A 18 7.38 -2.81 5.81
CA ILE A 18 6.17 -3.38 5.22
C ILE A 18 5.48 -4.33 6.22
N ALA A 19 6.25 -5.20 6.86
CA ALA A 19 5.75 -6.13 7.88
C ALA A 19 5.18 -5.38 9.09
N LEU A 20 5.90 -4.37 9.60
CA LEU A 20 5.44 -3.53 10.70
C LEU A 20 4.11 -2.84 10.37
N GLY A 21 3.93 -2.32 9.16
CA GLY A 21 2.67 -1.73 8.71
C GLY A 21 1.50 -2.72 8.78
N LEU A 22 1.69 -3.93 8.27
CA LEU A 22 0.68 -4.99 8.34
C LEU A 22 0.37 -5.39 9.78
N THR A 23 1.40 -5.53 10.63
CA THR A 23 1.24 -5.87 12.06
C THR A 23 0.49 -4.77 12.81
N LEU A 24 0.75 -3.50 12.54
CA LEU A 24 0.04 -2.38 13.17
C LEU A 24 -1.44 -2.38 12.81
N ILE A 25 -1.77 -2.60 11.53
CA ILE A 25 -3.17 -2.70 11.09
C ILE A 25 -3.87 -3.87 11.77
N PHE A 26 -3.23 -5.05 11.79
CA PHE A 26 -3.77 -6.22 12.46
C PHE A 26 -3.96 -5.98 13.97
N SER A 27 -2.98 -5.37 14.64
CA SER A 27 -3.04 -5.12 16.09
C SER A 27 -4.15 -4.14 16.47
N LEU A 28 -4.43 -3.15 15.62
CA LEU A 28 -5.47 -2.15 15.87
C LEU A 28 -6.87 -2.63 15.50
N MET A 29 -7.00 -3.40 14.42
CA MET A 29 -8.29 -3.80 13.87
C MET A 29 -8.68 -5.25 14.18
N ASN A 30 -7.74 -6.09 14.64
CA ASN A 30 -7.85 -7.55 14.71
C ASN A 30 -8.31 -8.18 13.39
N VAL A 31 -7.90 -7.59 12.27
CA VAL A 31 -8.28 -8.03 10.92
C VAL A 31 -7.04 -8.09 10.04
N LEU A 32 -6.84 -9.22 9.38
CA LEU A 32 -5.75 -9.39 8.43
C LEU A 32 -6.10 -8.68 7.11
N ASN A 33 -5.49 -7.52 6.88
CA ASN A 33 -5.75 -6.70 5.70
C ASN A 33 -4.82 -7.07 4.53
N PHE A 34 -5.28 -7.96 3.65
CA PHE A 34 -4.54 -8.35 2.44
C PHE A 34 -4.36 -7.22 1.41
N ALA A 35 -5.18 -6.15 1.46
CA ALA A 35 -5.05 -5.02 0.55
C ALA A 35 -3.80 -4.16 0.81
N HIS A 36 -3.16 -4.30 1.97
CA HIS A 36 -1.97 -3.54 2.34
C HIS A 36 -0.85 -3.64 1.30
N GLY A 37 -0.63 -4.82 0.71
CA GLY A 37 0.37 -5.01 -0.34
C GLY A 37 0.09 -4.17 -1.58
N GLN A 38 -1.18 -4.07 -1.98
CA GLN A 38 -1.59 -3.26 -3.13
C GLN A 38 -1.56 -1.76 -2.84
N MET A 39 -1.85 -1.35 -1.61
CA MET A 39 -1.64 0.03 -1.16
C MET A 39 -0.15 0.42 -1.20
N TYR A 40 0.75 -0.49 -0.83
CA TYR A 40 2.19 -0.28 -0.94
C TYR A 40 2.61 -0.04 -2.40
N VAL A 41 2.14 -0.88 -3.34
CA VAL A 41 2.40 -0.72 -4.78
C VAL A 41 1.86 0.61 -5.30
N LEU A 42 0.65 0.99 -4.89
CA LEU A 42 0.03 2.27 -5.27
C LEU A 42 0.88 3.47 -4.83
N GLY A 43 1.42 3.46 -3.61
CA GLY A 43 2.33 4.51 -3.13
C GLY A 43 3.58 4.66 -3.99
N GLY A 44 4.12 3.54 -4.46
CA GLY A 44 5.21 3.51 -5.43
C GLY A 44 4.82 4.18 -6.75
N PHE A 45 3.65 3.86 -7.30
CA PHE A 45 3.15 4.47 -8.54
C PHE A 45 2.82 5.95 -8.41
N VAL A 46 2.30 6.41 -7.26
CA VAL A 46 2.12 7.84 -7.00
C VAL A 46 3.47 8.55 -7.01
N THR A 47 4.47 7.99 -6.32
CA THR A 47 5.83 8.55 -6.30
C THR A 47 6.43 8.57 -7.71
N TYR A 48 6.29 7.48 -8.47
CA TYR A 48 6.72 7.41 -9.87
C TYR A 48 6.04 8.45 -10.75
N THR A 49 4.74 8.65 -10.60
CA THR A 49 4.00 9.65 -11.39
C THR A 49 4.54 11.05 -11.11
N VAL A 50 4.69 11.40 -9.84
CA VAL A 50 5.17 12.73 -9.42
C VAL A 50 6.61 12.99 -9.85
N VAL A 51 7.49 12.01 -9.70
CA VAL A 51 8.92 12.19 -9.98
C VAL A 51 9.25 11.99 -11.45
N ALA A 52 8.83 10.87 -12.04
CA ALA A 52 9.24 10.49 -13.39
C ALA A 52 8.36 11.08 -14.50
N GLN A 53 7.07 11.34 -14.24
CA GLN A 53 6.17 11.91 -15.26
C GLN A 53 6.01 13.42 -15.13
N ILE A 54 5.86 13.93 -13.90
CA ILE A 54 5.69 15.37 -13.65
C ILE A 54 7.06 16.08 -13.50
N GLY A 55 8.12 15.35 -13.15
CA GLY A 55 9.47 15.91 -13.00
C GLY A 55 9.70 16.64 -11.67
N LEU A 56 8.87 16.37 -10.65
CA LEU A 56 9.03 17.00 -9.33
C LEU A 56 10.05 16.25 -8.46
N PRO A 57 10.64 16.91 -7.44
CA PRO A 57 11.62 16.27 -6.56
C PRO A 57 11.06 15.04 -5.83
N PHE A 58 11.93 14.08 -5.54
CA PHE A 58 11.59 12.86 -4.80
C PHE A 58 10.82 13.13 -3.49
N VAL A 59 11.23 14.14 -2.74
CA VAL A 59 10.57 14.54 -1.48
C VAL A 59 9.11 14.91 -1.70
N VAL A 60 8.78 15.57 -2.83
CA VAL A 60 7.39 15.90 -3.17
C VAL A 60 6.62 14.64 -3.53
N GLY A 61 7.22 13.70 -4.26
CA GLY A 61 6.63 12.39 -4.54
C GLY A 61 6.34 11.57 -3.28
N LEU A 62 7.27 11.59 -2.31
CA LEU A 62 7.11 10.93 -1.02
C LEU A 62 5.95 11.54 -0.21
N LEU A 63 5.86 12.87 -0.13
CA LEU A 63 4.76 13.52 0.58
C LEU A 63 3.42 13.31 -0.14
N ALA A 64 3.41 13.36 -1.47
CA ALA A 64 2.22 13.09 -2.27
C ALA A 64 1.72 11.65 -2.06
N SER A 65 2.60 10.65 -2.07
CA SER A 65 2.21 9.26 -1.82
C SER A 65 1.68 9.08 -0.40
N ALA A 66 2.29 9.69 0.61
CA ALA A 66 1.78 9.66 1.98
C ALA A 66 0.36 10.26 2.09
N VAL A 67 0.12 11.42 1.48
CA VAL A 67 -1.21 12.08 1.49
C VAL A 67 -2.24 11.23 0.74
N VAL A 68 -1.91 10.75 -0.46
CA VAL A 68 -2.83 9.94 -1.27
C VAL A 68 -3.19 8.64 -0.55
N LEU A 69 -2.22 7.94 0.03
CA LEU A 69 -2.47 6.70 0.76
C LEU A 69 -3.22 6.93 2.08
N ALA A 70 -2.96 8.04 2.79
CA ALA A 70 -3.72 8.39 3.98
C ALA A 70 -5.19 8.67 3.66
N VAL A 71 -5.46 9.43 2.59
CA VAL A 71 -6.82 9.70 2.13
C VAL A 71 -7.50 8.41 1.69
N LEU A 72 -6.87 7.64 0.79
CA LEU A 72 -7.45 6.40 0.28
C LEU A 72 -7.68 5.37 1.39
N GLY A 73 -6.72 5.20 2.28
CA GLY A 73 -6.83 4.32 3.44
C GLY A 73 -7.97 4.74 4.37
N GLY A 74 -8.09 6.03 4.67
CA GLY A 74 -9.20 6.57 5.46
C GLY A 74 -10.57 6.38 4.78
N LEU A 75 -10.65 6.51 3.46
CA LEU A 75 -11.87 6.23 2.70
C LEU A 75 -12.23 4.73 2.76
N ILE A 76 -11.28 3.84 2.50
CA ILE A 76 -11.45 2.39 2.59
C ILE A 76 -11.88 1.97 4.00
N GLU A 77 -11.22 2.51 5.03
CA GLU A 77 -11.56 2.24 6.43
C GLU A 77 -12.99 2.72 6.74
N LYS A 78 -13.31 3.98 6.45
CA LYS A 78 -14.60 4.57 6.77
C LYS A 78 -15.79 3.94 6.03
N PHE A 79 -15.63 3.65 4.74
CA PHE A 79 -16.73 3.23 3.87
C PHE A 79 -16.82 1.72 3.65
N LEU A 80 -15.71 0.98 3.80
CA LEU A 80 -15.70 -0.47 3.54
C LEU A 80 -15.49 -1.25 4.84
N PHE A 81 -14.38 -1.04 5.55
CA PHE A 81 -14.07 -1.84 6.74
C PHE A 81 -14.98 -1.51 7.94
N ARG A 82 -15.11 -0.24 8.31
CA ARG A 82 -15.86 0.19 9.50
C ARG A 82 -17.33 -0.25 9.48
N PRO A 83 -18.06 -0.22 8.35
CA PRO A 83 -19.42 -0.76 8.30
C PRO A 83 -19.48 -2.28 8.43
N VAL A 84 -18.54 -3.01 7.82
CA VAL A 84 -18.51 -4.48 7.87
C VAL A 84 -18.10 -4.97 9.26
N ILE A 85 -17.08 -4.38 9.87
CA ILE A 85 -16.64 -4.70 11.24
C ILE A 85 -17.77 -4.43 12.25
N ARG A 86 -18.60 -3.40 12.04
CA ARG A 86 -19.73 -3.09 12.93
C ARG A 86 -20.92 -4.02 12.77
N LYS A 87 -21.13 -4.58 11.58
CA LYS A 87 -22.33 -5.38 11.24
C LYS A 87 -22.09 -6.88 11.27
N SER A 88 -20.89 -7.32 10.93
CA SER A 88 -20.51 -8.73 10.85
C SER A 88 -19.75 -9.16 12.09
N VAL A 89 -20.19 -10.25 12.71
CA VAL A 89 -19.50 -10.87 13.87
C VAL A 89 -18.37 -11.81 13.42
N ARG A 90 -18.27 -12.12 12.12
CA ARG A 90 -17.30 -13.08 11.57
C ARG A 90 -16.09 -12.39 10.94
N GLU A 91 -14.90 -12.74 11.42
CA GLU A 91 -13.61 -12.23 10.90
C GLU A 91 -13.39 -12.56 9.42
N GLU A 92 -13.87 -13.72 8.96
CA GLU A 92 -13.79 -14.18 7.56
C GLU A 92 -14.39 -13.18 6.57
N SER A 93 -15.48 -12.49 6.94
CA SER A 93 -16.12 -11.50 6.08
C SER A 93 -15.21 -10.30 5.82
N THR A 94 -14.42 -9.90 6.81
CA THR A 94 -13.50 -8.76 6.69
C THR A 94 -12.24 -9.13 5.92
N MET A 95 -11.77 -10.37 6.05
CA MET A 95 -10.68 -10.91 5.22
C MET A 95 -11.10 -11.01 3.74
N LEU A 96 -12.31 -11.47 3.46
CA LEU A 96 -12.87 -11.53 2.11
C LEU A 96 -13.00 -10.12 1.51
N LEU A 97 -13.46 -9.15 2.30
CA LEU A 97 -13.49 -7.74 1.90
C LEU A 97 -12.09 -7.23 1.55
N ALA A 98 -11.10 -7.50 2.41
CA ALA A 98 -9.72 -7.09 2.17
C ALA A 98 -9.16 -7.71 0.89
N ALA A 99 -9.43 -8.98 0.62
CA ALA A 99 -9.06 -9.63 -0.64
C ALA A 99 -9.75 -8.99 -1.85
N GLY A 100 -11.06 -8.69 -1.75
CA GLY A 100 -11.79 -7.98 -2.80
C GLY A 100 -11.22 -6.59 -3.09
N ILE A 101 -10.84 -5.83 -2.06
CA ILE A 101 -10.16 -4.54 -2.21
C ILE A 101 -8.80 -4.72 -2.85
N ALA A 102 -8.04 -5.75 -2.48
CA ALA A 102 -6.74 -6.03 -3.08
C ALA A 102 -6.88 -6.27 -4.60
N PHE A 103 -7.79 -7.14 -5.03
CA PHE A 103 -8.03 -7.39 -6.45
C PHE A 103 -8.55 -6.16 -7.19
N PHE A 104 -9.40 -5.36 -6.55
CA PHE A 104 -9.89 -4.12 -7.13
C PHE A 104 -8.74 -3.12 -7.36
N LEU A 105 -7.88 -2.91 -6.35
CA LEU A 105 -6.73 -2.02 -6.46
C LEU A 105 -5.73 -2.52 -7.51
N ASP A 106 -5.46 -3.83 -7.54
CA ASP A 106 -4.60 -4.47 -8.53
C ASP A 106 -5.11 -4.22 -9.96
N ALA A 107 -6.40 -4.45 -10.20
CA ALA A 107 -7.03 -4.18 -11.50
C ALA A 107 -6.96 -2.70 -11.89
N VAL A 108 -7.20 -1.78 -10.95
CA VAL A 108 -7.09 -0.34 -11.21
C VAL A 108 -5.65 0.05 -11.56
N ILE A 109 -4.67 -0.47 -10.82
CA ILE A 109 -3.24 -0.21 -11.09
C ILE A 109 -2.87 -0.74 -12.48
N LEU A 110 -3.29 -1.95 -12.82
CA LEU A 110 -3.04 -2.55 -14.13
C LEU A 110 -3.67 -1.75 -15.27
N LEU A 111 -4.91 -1.27 -15.10
CA LEU A 111 -5.59 -0.46 -16.12
C LEU A 111 -4.91 0.91 -16.34
N VAL A 112 -4.40 1.54 -15.28
CA VAL A 112 -3.81 2.89 -15.35
C VAL A 112 -2.33 2.84 -15.75
N PHE A 113 -1.56 1.90 -15.21
CA PHE A 113 -0.09 1.84 -15.34
C PHE A 113 0.41 0.68 -16.20
N GLY A 114 -0.43 -0.32 -16.50
CA GLY A 114 -0.04 -1.52 -17.22
C GLY A 114 0.83 -2.47 -16.39
N GLU A 115 1.22 -3.59 -16.99
CA GLU A 115 1.92 -4.70 -16.33
C GLU A 115 3.44 -4.48 -16.19
N LYS A 116 4.00 -3.46 -16.84
CA LYS A 116 5.45 -3.26 -16.88
C LYS A 116 5.96 -2.70 -15.57
N GLN A 117 7.05 -3.26 -15.06
CA GLN A 117 7.80 -2.70 -13.95
C GLN A 117 8.33 -1.31 -14.32
N ARG A 118 8.05 -0.31 -13.46
CA ARG A 118 8.51 1.08 -13.63
C ARG A 118 9.28 1.49 -12.39
N GLY A 119 10.45 2.08 -12.59
CA GLY A 119 11.31 2.61 -11.52
C GLY A 119 11.31 4.13 -11.52
N VAL A 120 11.52 4.71 -10.34
CA VAL A 120 11.90 6.12 -10.23
C VAL A 120 13.40 6.21 -10.53
N PRO A 121 13.85 7.08 -11.46
CA PRO A 121 15.26 7.24 -11.77
C PRO A 121 16.06 7.85 -10.61
#